data_AF-A0A7I0IQ44-F1
#
_entry.id   AF-A0A7I0IQ44-F1
#
_cell.length_a   1.000
_cell.length_b   1.000
_cell.length_c   1.000
_cell.angle_alpha   90.00
_cell.angle_beta   90.00
_cell.angle_gamma   90.00
#
_symmetry.space_group_name_H-M   'P 1'
#
loop_
_entity.id
_entity.type
_entity.pdbx_description
1 polymer ?
#
loop_
_entity_poly.entity_id
_entity_poly.type
_entity_poly.pdbx_seq_one_letter_code
_entity_poly.pdbx_strand_id
1 'polypeptide(L)'
;MTTISQLLNRECQCVTLEKNVLEETFHSKILKANGAEHLDVNALSERFFSPSASFLDPKELDSMQSAVSTFQKILKNESVRKELLREFPESLKHRFSEGGVFLSFDFHLTDQGPKLIEINTNAGGAFLQKKLVEAQQECCAEVRDALPTKEELDAIGFDFLQIFLQEWKDAGKPDRPKFIAIVDETPQEQFLYPEFLLFRELFTSHGIDSEIVSPETFQTNEEGFLFVNGKKVDLIYNRLTDFYLTDPGNKTIRAAWEKETVVVTPNPIDYELYAKKTNLILWKNDDFLQNSGIGEEDRNVLDRIVP
;
A
#
# COMPACT_ATOMS: atom_id res chain seq x y z
N MET A 1 -14.30 -12.40 28.42
CA MET A 1 -13.40 -11.77 29.42
C MET A 1 -12.83 -10.53 28.75
N THR A 2 -12.84 -9.38 29.42
CA THR A 2 -12.27 -8.14 28.89
C THR A 2 -10.74 -8.27 28.83
N THR A 3 -10.14 -8.06 27.65
CA THR A 3 -8.68 -8.07 27.50
C THR A 3 -8.08 -6.77 28.08
N ILE A 4 -6.76 -6.76 28.30
CA ILE A 4 -6.06 -5.54 28.73
C ILE A 4 -6.19 -4.45 27.65
N SER A 5 -6.07 -4.80 26.37
CA SER A 5 -6.24 -3.85 25.26
C SER A 5 -7.63 -3.21 25.26
N GLN A 6 -8.70 -3.99 25.48
CA GLN A 6 -10.08 -3.48 25.58
C GLN A 6 -10.27 -2.55 26.77
N LEU A 7 -9.64 -2.84 27.92
CA LEU A 7 -9.68 -1.96 29.08
C LEU A 7 -8.95 -0.65 28.79
N LEU A 8 -7.75 -0.71 28.23
CA LEU A 8 -6.96 0.47 27.87
C LEU A 8 -7.68 1.34 26.82
N ASN A 9 -8.27 0.75 25.79
CA ASN A 9 -9.05 1.49 24.79
C ASN A 9 -10.28 2.21 25.38
N ARG A 10 -10.85 1.72 26.50
CA ARG A 10 -12.02 2.34 27.14
C ARG A 10 -11.63 3.41 28.18
N GLU A 11 -10.57 3.15 28.94
CA GLU A 11 -10.25 3.94 30.14
C GLU A 11 -9.02 4.86 29.96
N CYS A 12 -8.16 4.61 28.98
CA CYS A 12 -6.96 5.41 28.77
C CYS A 12 -7.30 6.75 28.09
N GLN A 13 -6.97 7.85 28.76
CA GLN A 13 -7.15 9.22 28.25
C GLN A 13 -5.81 9.88 27.87
N CYS A 14 -4.75 9.09 27.69
CA CYS A 14 -3.45 9.61 27.31
C CYS A 14 -3.54 10.30 25.94
N VAL A 15 -3.15 11.58 25.91
CA VAL A 15 -2.78 12.26 24.67
C VAL A 15 -1.34 11.88 24.39
N THR A 16 -1.11 11.19 23.29
CA THR A 16 0.22 10.68 22.94
C THR A 16 0.83 11.43 21.75
N LEU A 17 0.06 12.29 21.08
CA LEU A 17 0.50 13.03 19.91
C LEU A 17 0.90 14.46 20.27
N GLU A 18 2.15 14.83 19.97
CA GLU A 18 2.60 16.22 20.06
C GLU A 18 2.25 16.98 18.81
N LYS A 19 1.16 17.75 18.88
CA LYS A 19 0.67 18.55 17.75
C LYS A 19 1.77 19.46 17.21
N ASN A 20 2.54 20.15 18.06
CA ASN A 20 3.60 21.05 17.58
C ASN A 20 4.72 20.29 16.85
N VAL A 21 5.11 19.11 17.35
CA VAL A 21 6.15 18.28 16.69
C VAL A 21 5.64 17.72 15.38
N LEU A 22 4.40 17.24 15.35
CA LEU A 22 3.74 16.78 14.13
C LEU A 22 3.71 17.90 13.10
N GLU A 23 3.21 19.08 13.49
CA GLU A 23 3.14 20.25 12.62
C GLU A 23 4.55 20.62 12.14
N GLU A 24 5.55 20.76 13.00
CA GLU A 24 6.91 21.09 12.55
C GLU A 24 7.52 20.04 11.61
N THR A 25 7.43 18.74 11.92
CA THR A 25 8.10 17.67 11.17
C THR A 25 7.37 17.27 9.88
N PHE A 26 6.04 17.40 9.86
CA PHE A 26 5.18 17.12 8.71
C PHE A 26 5.08 18.35 7.80
N HIS A 27 4.78 19.51 8.38
CA HIS A 27 4.57 20.74 7.61
C HIS A 27 5.88 21.20 6.96
N SER A 28 7.00 21.19 7.68
CA SER A 28 8.26 21.73 7.12
C SER A 28 8.81 20.93 5.95
N LYS A 29 8.54 19.61 5.87
CA LYS A 29 8.92 18.78 4.72
C LYS A 29 7.95 18.98 3.55
N ILE A 30 6.64 18.97 3.81
CA ILE A 30 5.62 19.15 2.75
C ILE A 30 5.68 20.56 2.16
N LEU A 31 5.74 21.61 3.00
CA LEU A 31 5.77 23.00 2.54
C LEU A 31 7.00 23.36 1.71
N LYS A 32 8.09 22.59 1.84
CA LYS A 32 9.30 22.77 1.02
C LYS A 32 9.25 21.96 -0.28
N ALA A 33 8.30 21.03 -0.41
CA ALA A 33 8.13 20.27 -1.64
C ALA A 33 7.52 21.17 -2.72
N ASN A 34 8.02 21.03 -3.94
CA ASN A 34 7.46 21.71 -5.12
C ASN A 34 5.98 21.32 -5.32
N GLY A 35 5.06 22.22 -5.65
CA GLY A 35 3.65 21.82 -5.85
C GLY A 35 2.82 21.70 -4.57
N ALA A 36 3.34 22.16 -3.42
CA ALA A 36 2.63 22.20 -2.13
C ALA A 36 1.85 23.51 -1.88
N GLU A 37 1.84 24.46 -2.84
CA GLU A 37 1.36 25.84 -2.67
C GLU A 37 -0.14 25.91 -2.33
N HIS A 38 -0.90 24.87 -2.67
CA HIS A 38 -2.35 24.79 -2.49
C HIS A 38 -2.78 24.07 -1.20
N LEU A 39 -1.84 23.51 -0.43
CA LEU A 39 -2.17 22.73 0.75
C LEU A 39 -2.49 23.63 1.95
N ASP A 40 -3.68 23.44 2.54
CA ASP A 40 -3.98 23.98 3.88
C ASP A 40 -3.38 23.06 4.93
N VAL A 41 -2.18 23.43 5.33
CA VAL A 41 -1.32 22.61 6.16
C VAL A 41 -1.86 22.45 7.60
N ASN A 42 -2.53 23.48 8.15
CA ASN A 42 -3.17 23.37 9.46
C ASN A 42 -4.32 22.36 9.43
N ALA A 43 -5.07 22.31 8.32
CA ALA A 43 -6.13 21.33 8.15
C ALA A 43 -5.59 19.90 7.98
N LEU A 44 -4.34 19.70 7.50
CA LEU A 44 -3.80 18.34 7.32
C LEU A 44 -3.66 17.60 8.65
N SER A 45 -3.12 18.25 9.68
CA SER A 45 -2.90 17.61 10.99
C SER A 45 -4.21 17.17 11.65
N GLU A 46 -5.28 17.96 11.51
CA GLU A 46 -6.61 17.61 12.05
C GLU A 46 -7.35 16.56 11.21
N ARG A 47 -7.02 16.45 9.91
CA ARG A 47 -7.66 15.50 9.00
C ARG A 47 -7.13 14.07 9.13
N PHE A 48 -5.86 13.89 9.43
CA PHE A 48 -5.21 12.58 9.35
C PHE A 48 -5.02 11.87 10.69
N PHE A 49 -4.94 12.60 11.80
CA PHE A 49 -4.41 12.04 13.04
C PHE A 49 -5.37 12.19 14.22
N SER A 50 -5.58 11.07 14.92
CA SER A 50 -6.18 11.07 16.24
C SER A 50 -5.14 11.44 17.30
N PRO A 51 -5.46 12.29 18.29
CA PRO A 51 -4.55 12.59 19.40
C PRO A 51 -4.46 11.45 20.44
N SER A 52 -5.36 10.46 20.34
CA SER A 52 -5.46 9.33 21.27
C SER A 52 -4.95 8.04 20.63
N ALA A 53 -4.25 7.24 21.43
CA ALA A 53 -3.75 5.92 21.03
C ALA A 53 -4.87 4.87 20.99
N SER A 54 -4.68 3.85 20.16
CA SER A 54 -5.46 2.61 20.17
C SER A 54 -4.55 1.43 20.47
N PHE A 55 -5.00 0.55 21.36
CA PHE A 55 -4.24 -0.60 21.84
C PHE A 55 -4.75 -1.88 21.19
N LEU A 56 -3.83 -2.74 20.76
CA LEU A 56 -4.10 -4.03 20.13
C LEU A 56 -3.54 -5.15 21.01
N ASP A 57 -4.29 -6.24 21.22
CA ASP A 57 -3.74 -7.40 21.93
C ASP A 57 -2.69 -8.07 21.04
N PRO A 58 -1.50 -8.44 21.56
CA PRO A 58 -0.49 -9.15 20.76
C PRO A 58 -1.03 -10.39 20.05
N LYS A 59 -1.98 -11.12 20.66
CA LYS A 59 -2.61 -12.29 20.03
C LYS A 59 -3.50 -11.92 18.84
N GLU A 60 -4.12 -10.75 18.88
CA GLU A 60 -4.90 -10.23 17.75
C GLU A 60 -3.96 -9.86 16.60
N LEU A 61 -2.82 -9.22 16.91
CA LEU A 61 -1.77 -8.92 15.93
C LEU A 61 -1.21 -10.20 15.29
N ASP A 62 -0.85 -11.20 16.09
CA ASP A 62 -0.36 -12.50 15.60
C ASP A 62 -1.38 -13.15 14.65
N SER A 63 -2.68 -13.07 14.99
CA SER A 63 -3.75 -13.60 14.15
C SER A 63 -3.87 -12.84 12.81
N MET A 64 -3.69 -11.51 12.80
CA MET A 64 -3.66 -10.73 11.56
C MET A 64 -2.44 -11.08 10.70
N GLN A 65 -1.26 -11.21 11.30
CA GLN A 65 -0.02 -11.58 10.60
C GLN A 65 -0.10 -13.01 10.00
N SER A 66 -0.69 -13.94 10.75
CA SER A 66 -0.98 -15.30 10.26
C SER A 66 -1.93 -15.27 9.06
N ALA A 67 -2.95 -14.40 9.10
CA ALA A 67 -3.86 -14.22 7.98
C ALA A 67 -3.13 -13.71 6.72
N VAL A 68 -2.34 -12.63 6.85
CA VAL A 68 -1.56 -12.06 5.74
C VAL A 68 -0.66 -13.12 5.11
N SER A 69 0.09 -13.85 5.93
CA SER A 69 0.99 -14.92 5.48
C SER A 69 0.22 -16.04 4.77
N THR A 70 -0.95 -16.39 5.28
CA THR A 70 -1.83 -17.40 4.67
C THR A 70 -2.32 -16.94 3.30
N PHE A 71 -2.80 -15.69 3.17
CA PHE A 71 -3.23 -15.14 1.89
C PHE A 71 -2.09 -15.10 0.87
N GLN A 72 -0.90 -14.63 1.26
CA GLN A 72 0.27 -14.63 0.39
C GLN A 72 0.66 -16.04 -0.08
N LYS A 73 0.49 -17.05 0.78
CA LYS A 73 0.75 -18.46 0.43
C LYS A 73 -0.29 -19.03 -0.53
N ILE A 74 -1.59 -18.89 -0.23
CA ILE A 74 -2.66 -19.46 -1.07
C ILE A 74 -2.74 -18.79 -2.44
N LEU A 75 -2.43 -17.48 -2.53
CA LEU A 75 -2.42 -16.74 -3.80
C LEU A 75 -1.22 -17.09 -4.69
N LYS A 76 -0.26 -17.88 -4.18
CA LYS A 76 0.80 -18.52 -4.97
C LYS A 76 0.41 -19.91 -5.48
N ASN A 77 -0.67 -20.52 -4.98
CA ASN A 77 -1.14 -21.83 -5.45
C ASN A 77 -1.67 -21.74 -6.89
N GLU A 78 -1.25 -22.66 -7.75
CA GLU A 78 -1.59 -22.65 -9.18
C GLU A 78 -3.11 -22.78 -9.45
N SER A 79 -3.80 -23.67 -8.74
CA SER A 79 -5.24 -23.88 -8.91
C SER A 79 -6.04 -22.65 -8.48
N VAL A 80 -5.64 -22.04 -7.36
CA VAL A 80 -6.23 -20.79 -6.87
C VAL A 80 -6.01 -19.67 -7.89
N ARG A 81 -4.75 -19.46 -8.31
CA ARG A 81 -4.42 -18.42 -9.31
C ARG A 81 -5.19 -18.61 -10.61
N LYS A 82 -5.31 -19.85 -11.09
CA LYS A 82 -6.04 -20.17 -12.32
C LYS A 82 -7.53 -19.80 -12.21
N GLU A 83 -8.15 -20.06 -11.06
CA GLU A 83 -9.55 -19.69 -10.82
C GLU A 83 -9.71 -18.17 -10.73
N LEU A 84 -8.87 -17.48 -9.95
CA LEU A 84 -8.95 -16.02 -9.81
C LEU A 84 -8.69 -15.29 -11.13
N LEU A 85 -7.73 -15.76 -11.92
CA LEU A 85 -7.38 -15.16 -13.20
C LEU A 85 -8.19 -15.72 -14.37
N ARG A 86 -9.31 -16.42 -14.15
CA ARG A 86 -10.04 -17.12 -15.24
C ARG A 86 -10.46 -16.19 -16.38
N GLU A 87 -10.86 -14.96 -16.05
CA GLU A 87 -11.29 -13.94 -17.02
C GLU A 87 -10.15 -13.06 -17.55
N PHE A 88 -8.91 -13.22 -17.03
CA PHE A 88 -7.75 -12.46 -17.53
C PHE A 88 -7.29 -12.96 -18.91
N PRO A 89 -6.61 -12.12 -19.72
CA PRO A 89 -5.98 -12.58 -20.95
C PRO A 89 -4.93 -13.66 -20.68
N GLU A 90 -4.96 -14.77 -21.43
CA GLU A 90 -4.05 -15.93 -21.25
C GLU A 90 -2.57 -15.53 -21.21
N SER A 91 -2.15 -14.60 -22.08
CA SER A 91 -0.76 -14.13 -22.12
C SER A 91 -0.31 -13.40 -20.85
N LEU A 92 -1.24 -12.93 -20.02
CA LEU A 92 -0.97 -12.19 -18.80
C LEU A 92 -1.07 -13.06 -17.54
N LYS A 93 -1.78 -14.19 -17.58
CA LYS A 93 -2.05 -15.04 -16.39
C LYS A 93 -0.80 -15.59 -15.71
N HIS A 94 0.28 -15.73 -16.46
CA HIS A 94 1.55 -16.27 -15.96
C HIS A 94 2.47 -15.23 -15.32
N ARG A 95 2.11 -13.94 -15.37
CA ARG A 95 2.93 -12.90 -14.76
C ARG A 95 2.98 -13.07 -13.24
N PHE A 96 4.15 -12.77 -12.71
CA PHE A 96 4.39 -12.73 -11.27
C PHE A 96 3.63 -11.57 -10.62
N SER A 97 3.22 -11.75 -9.37
CA SER A 97 2.57 -10.73 -8.56
C SER A 97 2.67 -11.12 -7.08
N GLU A 98 3.08 -10.18 -6.24
CA GLU A 98 2.97 -10.26 -4.77
C GLU A 98 2.01 -9.21 -4.18
N GLY A 99 1.23 -8.53 -5.04
CA GLY A 99 0.26 -7.51 -4.61
C GLY A 99 0.75 -6.06 -4.76
N GLY A 100 1.91 -5.85 -5.40
CA GLY A 100 2.52 -4.54 -5.60
C GLY A 100 3.18 -3.97 -4.34
N VAL A 101 3.59 -2.70 -4.42
CA VAL A 101 4.42 -2.06 -3.39
C VAL A 101 3.68 -1.76 -2.07
N PHE A 102 2.40 -1.35 -2.11
CA PHE A 102 1.62 -1.05 -0.90
C PHE A 102 0.33 -1.86 -0.87
N LEU A 103 0.45 -3.09 -0.36
CA LEU A 103 -0.64 -4.00 -0.08
C LEU A 103 -1.09 -3.85 1.39
N SER A 104 -2.36 -3.52 1.62
CA SER A 104 -2.95 -3.51 2.97
C SER A 104 -3.99 -4.61 3.13
N PHE A 105 -4.07 -5.13 4.36
CA PHE A 105 -5.14 -6.01 4.82
C PHE A 105 -5.82 -5.31 5.97
N ASP A 106 -7.10 -4.98 5.79
CA ASP A 106 -7.84 -4.17 6.73
C ASP A 106 -8.75 -5.06 7.56
N PHE A 107 -8.64 -4.94 8.89
CA PHE A 107 -9.36 -5.80 9.83
C PHE A 107 -10.28 -4.98 10.74
N HIS A 108 -11.42 -5.56 11.09
CA HIS A 108 -12.23 -5.12 12.22
C HIS A 108 -12.03 -6.06 13.40
N LEU A 109 -11.85 -5.53 14.61
CA LEU A 109 -11.85 -6.34 15.82
C LEU A 109 -13.29 -6.65 16.25
N THR A 110 -13.57 -7.92 16.50
CA THR A 110 -14.87 -8.40 17.00
C THR A 110 -14.69 -9.16 18.31
N ASP A 111 -15.79 -9.51 18.97
CA ASP A 111 -15.76 -10.39 20.14
C ASP A 111 -15.14 -11.78 19.86
N GLN A 112 -15.05 -12.17 18.58
CA GLN A 112 -14.44 -13.43 18.13
C GLN A 112 -13.02 -13.23 17.57
N GLY A 113 -12.42 -12.05 17.75
CA GLY A 113 -11.12 -11.68 17.21
C GLY A 113 -11.20 -10.90 15.90
N PRO A 114 -10.06 -10.70 15.21
CA PRO A 114 -10.00 -9.91 13.98
C PRO A 114 -10.76 -10.57 12.84
N LYS A 115 -11.44 -9.75 12.04
CA LYS A 115 -12.16 -10.14 10.84
C LYS A 115 -11.71 -9.28 9.67
N LEU A 116 -11.34 -9.92 8.56
CA LEU A 116 -10.93 -9.23 7.34
C LEU A 116 -12.12 -8.44 6.77
N ILE A 117 -11.90 -7.17 6.48
CA ILE A 117 -12.86 -6.29 5.79
C ILE A 117 -12.56 -6.29 4.29
N GLU A 118 -11.31 -5.97 3.96
CA GLU A 118 -10.84 -5.90 2.58
C GLU A 118 -9.32 -6.02 2.51
N ILE A 119 -8.85 -6.23 1.28
CA ILE A 119 -7.44 -6.20 0.90
C ILE A 119 -7.33 -5.10 -0.16
N ASN A 120 -6.39 -4.18 0.00
CA ASN A 120 -6.19 -3.05 -0.93
C ASN A 120 -4.77 -3.09 -1.50
N THR A 121 -4.65 -3.05 -2.83
CA THR A 121 -3.35 -3.04 -3.53
C THR A 121 -2.84 -1.64 -3.86
N ASN A 122 -3.73 -0.63 -3.80
CA ASN A 122 -3.42 0.80 -3.96
C ASN A 122 -3.51 1.51 -2.60
N ALA A 123 -2.94 0.89 -1.56
CA ALA A 123 -3.01 1.44 -0.22
C ALA A 123 -2.15 2.71 -0.11
N GLY A 124 -2.64 3.68 0.64
CA GLY A 124 -1.90 4.89 1.00
C GLY A 124 -1.83 5.08 2.51
N GLY A 125 -1.14 6.14 2.92
CA GLY A 125 -0.97 6.51 4.32
C GLY A 125 0.30 5.97 4.97
N ALA A 126 1.14 5.18 4.29
CA ALA A 126 2.38 4.66 4.85
C ALA A 126 3.31 5.78 5.35
N PHE A 127 3.47 6.86 4.57
CA PHE A 127 4.25 8.02 5.00
C PHE A 127 3.56 8.82 6.10
N LEU A 128 2.22 8.88 6.07
CA LEU A 128 1.45 9.53 7.12
C LEU A 128 1.62 8.79 8.45
N GLN A 129 1.62 7.45 8.44
CA GLN A 129 1.85 6.65 9.64
C GLN A 129 3.28 6.81 10.16
N LYS A 130 4.29 6.84 9.29
CA LYS A 130 5.67 7.20 9.71
C LYS A 130 5.69 8.54 10.44
N LYS A 131 4.98 9.54 9.91
CA LYS A 131 4.89 10.88 10.49
C LYS A 131 4.12 10.93 11.80
N LEU A 132 3.08 10.12 11.93
CA LEU A 132 2.38 9.93 13.20
C LEU A 132 3.35 9.42 14.26
N VAL A 133 4.14 8.38 13.96
CA VAL A 133 5.08 7.79 14.92
C VAL A 133 6.22 8.74 15.28
N GLU A 134 6.75 9.50 14.31
CA GLU A 134 7.75 10.57 14.56
C GLU A 134 7.26 11.64 15.55
N ALA A 135 5.93 11.85 15.65
CA ALA A 135 5.31 12.85 16.51
C ALA A 135 4.72 12.28 17.81
N GLN A 136 4.91 10.99 18.08
CA GLN A 136 4.47 10.39 19.35
C GLN A 136 5.35 10.83 20.51
N GLN A 137 4.75 10.93 21.70
CA GLN A 137 5.43 11.17 22.95
C GLN A 137 5.60 9.92 23.79
N GLU A 138 6.75 9.84 24.44
CA GLU A 138 7.02 8.93 25.53
C GLU A 138 6.30 9.37 26.82
N CYS A 139 4.97 9.23 26.88
CA CYS A 139 4.20 9.64 28.05
C CYS A 139 4.41 8.75 29.29
N CYS A 140 4.90 7.52 29.10
CA CYS A 140 5.31 6.58 30.15
C CYS A 140 6.40 5.61 29.64
N ALA A 141 6.99 4.82 30.53
CA ALA A 141 8.07 3.89 30.19
C ALA A 141 7.61 2.81 29.20
N GLU A 142 6.39 2.32 29.37
CA GLU A 142 5.79 1.31 28.50
C GLU A 142 5.57 1.83 27.07
N VAL A 143 5.22 3.12 26.92
CA VAL A 143 5.09 3.76 25.60
C VAL A 143 6.46 3.99 24.99
N ARG A 144 7.46 4.42 25.77
CA ARG A 144 8.85 4.53 25.29
C ARG A 144 9.35 3.19 24.75
N ASP A 145 9.13 2.11 25.48
CA ASP A 145 9.60 0.77 25.09
C ASP A 145 8.86 0.22 23.86
N ALA A 146 7.66 0.74 23.57
CA ALA A 146 6.87 0.36 22.39
C ALA A 146 7.13 1.23 21.15
N LEU A 147 7.67 2.43 21.31
CA LEU A 147 7.98 3.33 20.20
C LEU A 147 9.31 2.93 19.54
N PRO A 148 9.41 2.98 18.21
CA PRO A 148 10.66 2.73 17.51
C PRO A 148 11.69 3.81 17.87
N THR A 149 12.95 3.40 17.88
CA THR A 149 14.09 4.30 17.97
C THR A 149 14.14 5.25 16.77
N LYS A 150 14.90 6.34 16.89
CA LYS A 150 15.07 7.29 15.78
C LYS A 150 15.71 6.64 14.55
N GLU A 151 16.70 5.78 14.78
CA GLU A 151 17.39 5.03 13.73
C GLU A 151 16.43 4.09 12.98
N GLU A 152 15.54 3.40 13.72
CA GLU A 152 14.49 2.57 13.12
C GLU A 152 13.48 3.41 12.32
N LEU A 153 13.06 4.57 12.84
CA LEU A 153 12.19 5.50 12.13
C LEU A 153 12.83 6.06 10.86
N ASP A 154 14.11 6.37 10.89
CA ASP A 154 14.84 6.85 9.71
C ASP A 154 14.97 5.74 8.66
N ALA A 155 15.13 4.48 9.08
CA ALA A 155 15.19 3.32 8.20
C ALA A 155 13.87 3.06 7.44
N ILE A 156 12.70 3.31 8.04
CA ILE A 156 11.39 3.08 7.39
C ILE A 156 11.27 3.78 6.02
N GLY A 157 11.81 5.01 5.89
CA GLY A 157 11.77 5.72 4.61
C GLY A 157 12.59 5.02 3.54
N PHE A 158 13.74 4.47 3.93
CA PHE A 158 14.57 3.65 3.05
C PHE A 158 13.91 2.31 2.72
N ASP A 159 13.21 1.69 3.67
CA ASP A 159 12.45 0.46 3.44
C ASP A 159 11.35 0.67 2.40
N PHE A 160 10.64 1.80 2.44
CA PHE A 160 9.67 2.15 1.39
C PHE A 160 10.32 2.18 0.01
N LEU A 161 11.50 2.79 -0.13
CA LEU A 161 12.25 2.78 -1.38
C LEU A 161 12.66 1.35 -1.78
N GLN A 162 13.11 0.53 -0.82
CA GLN A 162 13.50 -0.85 -1.10
C GLN A 162 12.35 -1.68 -1.67
N ILE A 163 11.10 -1.44 -1.23
CA ILE A 163 9.95 -2.17 -1.79
C ILE A 163 9.75 -1.83 -3.28
N PHE A 164 9.91 -0.55 -3.70
CA PHE A 164 9.87 -0.19 -5.13
C PHE A 164 11.01 -0.82 -5.94
N LEU A 165 12.22 -0.90 -5.36
CA LEU A 165 13.36 -1.54 -6.02
C LEU A 165 13.19 -3.05 -6.12
N GLN A 166 12.55 -3.67 -5.14
CA GLN A 166 12.20 -5.08 -5.15
C GLN A 166 11.14 -5.37 -6.21
N GLU A 167 10.07 -4.56 -6.31
CA GLU A 167 9.06 -4.64 -7.37
C GLU A 167 9.70 -4.52 -8.77
N TRP A 168 10.63 -3.58 -8.96
CA TRP A 168 11.39 -3.44 -10.21
C TRP A 168 12.17 -4.71 -10.57
N LYS A 169 12.85 -5.30 -9.58
CA LYS A 169 13.63 -6.53 -9.74
C LYS A 169 12.74 -7.73 -10.04
N ASP A 170 11.59 -7.84 -9.37
CA ASP A 170 10.63 -8.92 -9.55
C ASP A 170 9.92 -8.85 -10.91
N ALA A 171 9.81 -7.65 -11.48
CA ALA A 171 9.46 -7.45 -12.89
C ALA A 171 10.59 -7.83 -13.88
N GLY A 172 11.67 -8.43 -13.39
CA GLY A 172 12.80 -8.92 -14.20
C GLY A 172 13.65 -7.82 -14.81
N LYS A 173 13.57 -6.60 -14.30
CA LYS A 173 14.29 -5.46 -14.86
C LYS A 173 15.71 -5.36 -14.26
N PRO A 174 16.72 -5.03 -15.08
CA PRO A 174 18.09 -4.88 -14.60
C PRO A 174 18.27 -3.58 -13.82
N ASP A 175 19.37 -3.51 -13.04
CA ASP A 175 19.80 -2.32 -12.32
C ASP A 175 18.69 -1.69 -11.44
N ARG A 176 18.49 -0.38 -11.54
CA ARG A 176 17.47 0.39 -10.81
C ARG A 176 16.68 1.28 -11.78
N PRO A 177 15.41 1.59 -11.49
CA PRO A 177 14.65 2.54 -12.30
C PRO A 177 15.33 3.92 -12.24
N LYS A 178 15.32 4.64 -13.35
CA LYS A 178 15.86 6.00 -13.44
C LYS A 178 14.76 7.04 -13.28
N PHE A 179 13.53 6.71 -13.64
CA PHE A 179 12.38 7.59 -13.51
C PHE A 179 11.13 6.83 -13.04
N ILE A 180 10.59 7.24 -11.89
CA ILE A 180 9.31 6.80 -11.34
C ILE A 180 8.25 7.90 -11.50
N ALA A 181 7.17 7.63 -12.25
CA ALA A 181 6.01 8.52 -12.31
C ALA A 181 4.96 8.12 -11.27
N ILE A 182 4.47 9.08 -10.48
CA ILE A 182 3.35 8.89 -9.55
C ILE A 182 2.08 9.35 -10.29
N VAL A 183 1.12 8.45 -10.50
CA VAL A 183 0.03 8.69 -11.46
C VAL A 183 -1.34 8.69 -10.80
N ASP A 184 -2.06 9.80 -10.91
CA ASP A 184 -3.47 9.96 -10.50
C ASP A 184 -4.20 10.87 -11.50
N GLU A 185 -5.53 10.74 -11.66
CA GLU A 185 -6.29 11.57 -12.62
C GLU A 185 -6.26 13.06 -12.25
N THR A 186 -6.44 13.37 -10.97
CA THR A 186 -6.49 14.73 -10.44
C THR A 186 -5.64 14.80 -9.17
N PRO A 187 -4.30 14.69 -9.28
CA PRO A 187 -3.45 14.43 -8.13
C PRO A 187 -3.63 15.44 -6.99
N GLN A 188 -3.78 16.73 -7.33
CA GLN A 188 -3.92 17.82 -6.35
C GLN A 188 -5.27 17.82 -5.62
N GLU A 189 -6.29 17.16 -6.17
CA GLU A 189 -7.60 17.00 -5.54
C GLU A 189 -7.62 15.80 -4.59
N GLN A 190 -6.62 14.91 -4.67
CA GLN A 190 -6.54 13.75 -3.81
C GLN A 190 -6.30 14.14 -2.36
N PHE A 191 -7.06 13.50 -1.47
CA PHE A 191 -6.84 13.60 -0.04
C PHE A 191 -5.39 13.24 0.35
N LEU A 192 -4.80 12.26 -0.35
CA LEU A 192 -3.44 11.79 -0.11
C LEU A 192 -2.36 12.51 -0.95
N TYR A 193 -2.67 13.63 -1.62
CA TYR A 193 -1.68 14.39 -2.37
C TYR A 193 -0.40 14.73 -1.57
N PRO A 194 -0.46 15.09 -0.27
CA PRO A 194 0.75 15.31 0.53
C PRO A 194 1.67 14.08 0.57
N GLU A 195 1.12 12.87 0.56
CA GLU A 195 1.91 11.64 0.51
C GLU A 195 2.60 11.47 -0.86
N PHE A 196 1.97 11.89 -1.96
CA PHE A 196 2.60 11.84 -3.29
C PHE A 196 3.84 12.73 -3.34
N LEU A 197 3.76 13.91 -2.71
CA LEU A 197 4.91 14.82 -2.57
C LEU A 197 6.06 14.17 -1.80
N LEU A 198 5.77 13.44 -0.72
CA LEU A 198 6.76 12.72 0.09
C LEU A 198 7.42 11.57 -0.68
N PHE A 199 6.66 10.81 -1.46
CA PHE A 199 7.23 9.77 -2.33
C PHE A 199 8.10 10.36 -3.44
N ARG A 200 7.67 11.45 -4.09
CA ARG A 200 8.50 12.11 -5.10
C ARG A 200 9.83 12.56 -4.50
N GLU A 201 9.82 13.18 -3.32
CA GLU A 201 11.03 13.58 -2.60
C GLU A 201 11.90 12.38 -2.19
N LEU A 202 11.28 11.27 -1.76
CA LEU A 202 11.99 10.03 -1.47
C LEU A 202 12.78 9.56 -2.69
N PHE A 203 12.16 9.53 -3.88
CA PHE A 203 12.83 9.09 -5.09
C PHE A 203 13.94 10.05 -5.52
N THR A 204 13.66 11.35 -5.58
CA THR A 204 14.61 12.37 -6.06
C THR A 204 15.83 12.46 -5.14
N SER A 205 15.64 12.40 -3.82
CA SER A 205 16.75 12.39 -2.84
C SER A 205 17.67 11.17 -2.97
N HIS A 206 17.19 10.07 -3.58
CA HIS A 206 17.98 8.86 -3.86
C HIS A 206 18.45 8.76 -5.32
N GLY A 207 18.36 9.87 -6.06
CA GLY A 207 18.85 9.99 -7.43
C GLY A 207 18.02 9.22 -8.46
N ILE A 208 16.72 9.04 -8.18
CA ILE A 208 15.72 8.54 -9.12
C ILE A 208 14.84 9.73 -9.48
N ASP A 209 14.76 10.09 -10.76
CA ASP A 209 13.85 11.15 -11.20
C ASP A 209 12.41 10.76 -10.85
N SER A 210 11.58 11.74 -10.47
CA SER A 210 10.17 11.47 -10.21
C SER A 210 9.29 12.69 -10.41
N GLU A 211 8.09 12.45 -10.92
CA GLU A 211 7.07 13.45 -11.19
C GLU A 211 5.69 12.90 -10.81
N ILE A 212 4.81 13.80 -10.39
CA ILE A 212 3.39 13.51 -10.14
C ILE A 212 2.61 14.01 -11.33
N VAL A 213 1.94 13.11 -12.05
CA VAL A 213 1.30 13.42 -13.33
C VAL A 213 -0.04 12.72 -13.49
N SER A 214 -0.87 13.26 -14.37
CA SER A 214 -2.08 12.60 -14.84
C SER A 214 -1.83 11.76 -16.10
N PRO A 215 -2.68 10.75 -16.39
CA PRO A 215 -2.48 9.84 -17.51
C PRO A 215 -2.32 10.53 -18.88
N GLU A 216 -3.00 11.64 -19.11
CA GLU A 216 -2.96 12.39 -20.37
C GLU A 216 -1.62 13.07 -20.66
N THR A 217 -0.74 13.18 -19.67
CA THR A 217 0.60 13.75 -19.85
C THR A 217 1.56 12.81 -20.57
N PHE A 218 1.27 11.51 -20.60
CA PHE A 218 2.17 10.51 -21.16
C PHE A 218 2.26 10.63 -22.69
N GLN A 219 3.49 10.78 -23.17
CA GLN A 219 3.82 10.58 -24.57
C GLN A 219 4.30 9.15 -24.78
N THR A 220 4.01 8.56 -25.94
CA THR A 220 4.47 7.22 -26.31
C THR A 220 5.22 7.23 -27.62
N ASN A 221 6.23 6.37 -27.76
CA ASN A 221 6.83 6.06 -29.05
C ASN A 221 6.17 4.81 -29.67
N GLU A 222 6.60 4.43 -30.89
CA GLU A 222 6.06 3.27 -31.62
C GLU A 222 6.33 1.93 -30.90
N GLU A 223 7.46 1.85 -30.18
CA GLU A 223 7.83 0.68 -29.38
C GLU A 223 6.97 0.53 -28.11
N GLY A 224 6.22 1.57 -27.72
CA GLY A 224 5.34 1.57 -26.56
C GLY A 224 6.00 2.05 -25.27
N PHE A 225 7.17 2.68 -25.33
CA PHE A 225 7.78 3.32 -24.16
C PHE A 225 7.06 4.62 -23.82
N LEU A 226 6.90 4.87 -22.53
CA LEU A 226 6.26 6.07 -22.00
C LEU A 226 7.29 7.16 -21.68
N PHE A 227 6.90 8.40 -21.91
CA PHE A 227 7.74 9.57 -21.66
C PHE A 227 6.93 10.68 -20.97
N VAL A 228 7.57 11.36 -20.03
CA VAL A 228 7.10 12.60 -19.41
C VAL A 228 8.22 13.62 -19.53
N ASN A 229 7.93 14.81 -20.07
CA ASN A 229 8.92 15.87 -20.30
C ASN A 229 10.19 15.39 -21.04
N GLY A 230 10.02 14.48 -22.01
CA GLY A 230 11.11 13.89 -22.79
C GLY A 230 11.96 12.83 -22.06
N LYS A 231 11.66 12.53 -20.79
CA LYS A 231 12.33 11.48 -20.02
C LYS A 231 11.52 10.19 -20.08
N LYS A 232 12.19 9.06 -20.37
CA LYS A 232 11.55 7.73 -20.40
C LYS A 232 11.14 7.33 -18.98
N VAL A 233 9.88 6.94 -18.81
CA VAL A 233 9.33 6.46 -17.53
C VAL A 233 9.64 4.97 -17.43
N ASP A 234 10.29 4.57 -16.34
CA ASP A 234 10.65 3.17 -16.09
C ASP A 234 9.57 2.46 -15.26
N LEU A 235 9.08 3.12 -14.22
CA LEU A 235 8.08 2.59 -13.31
C LEU A 235 6.97 3.62 -13.05
N ILE A 236 5.73 3.14 -12.96
CA ILE A 236 4.55 3.90 -12.56
C ILE A 236 4.14 3.44 -11.16
N TYR A 237 4.19 4.36 -10.21
CA TYR A 237 3.48 4.23 -8.94
C TYR A 237 2.04 4.66 -9.18
N ASN A 238 1.19 3.66 -9.41
CA ASN A 238 -0.20 3.82 -9.83
C ASN A 238 -1.08 4.20 -8.63
N ARG A 239 -1.66 5.39 -8.66
CA ARG A 239 -2.65 5.85 -7.67
C ARG A 239 -4.07 5.96 -8.24
N LEU A 240 -4.27 5.60 -9.50
CA LEU A 240 -5.58 5.55 -10.15
C LEU A 240 -6.52 4.55 -9.46
N THR A 241 -7.82 4.83 -9.56
CA THR A 241 -8.89 3.92 -9.07
C THR A 241 -9.42 2.99 -10.16
N ASP A 242 -9.06 3.23 -11.43
CA ASP A 242 -9.25 2.30 -12.56
C ASP A 242 -8.21 1.18 -12.50
N PHE A 243 -8.45 0.20 -11.61
CA PHE A 243 -7.50 -0.88 -11.32
C PHE A 243 -7.12 -1.76 -12.53
N TYR A 244 -7.98 -1.81 -13.55
CA TYR A 244 -7.72 -2.57 -14.77
C TYR A 244 -7.14 -1.73 -15.92
N LEU A 245 -6.97 -0.42 -15.71
CA LEU A 245 -6.53 0.54 -16.72
C LEU A 245 -7.41 0.48 -17.99
N THR A 246 -8.73 0.31 -17.77
CA THR A 246 -9.73 0.16 -18.84
C THR A 246 -10.26 1.49 -19.37
N ASP A 247 -10.15 2.55 -18.59
CA ASP A 247 -10.65 3.86 -18.95
C ASP A 247 -9.86 4.45 -20.13
N PRO A 248 -10.51 5.25 -21.00
CA PRO A 248 -9.86 5.76 -22.21
C PRO A 248 -8.57 6.54 -21.95
N GLY A 249 -8.48 7.27 -20.85
CA GLY A 249 -7.27 8.02 -20.46
C GLY A 249 -6.08 7.12 -20.12
N ASN A 250 -6.34 5.88 -19.68
CA ASN A 250 -5.31 4.95 -19.21
C ASN A 250 -4.82 3.99 -20.30
N LYS A 251 -5.39 4.05 -21.51
CA LYS A 251 -5.06 3.15 -22.63
C LYS A 251 -3.57 3.08 -22.93
N THR A 252 -2.87 4.22 -22.89
CA THR A 252 -1.44 4.29 -23.17
C THR A 252 -0.63 3.59 -22.07
N ILE A 253 -1.01 3.77 -20.80
CA ILE A 253 -0.40 3.08 -19.65
C ILE A 253 -0.64 1.57 -19.76
N ARG A 254 -1.89 1.17 -20.02
CA ARG A 254 -2.26 -0.23 -20.21
C ARG A 254 -1.44 -0.90 -21.32
N ALA A 255 -1.35 -0.26 -22.48
CA ALA A 255 -0.59 -0.79 -23.61
C ALA A 255 0.90 -0.95 -23.28
N ALA A 256 1.50 0.00 -22.56
CA ALA A 256 2.89 -0.08 -22.13
C ALA A 256 3.11 -1.20 -21.09
N TRP A 257 2.18 -1.36 -20.15
CA TRP A 257 2.21 -2.46 -19.18
C TRP A 257 2.03 -3.83 -19.86
N GLU A 258 1.09 -3.97 -20.79
CA GLU A 258 0.89 -5.20 -21.56
C GLU A 258 2.14 -5.55 -22.40
N LYS A 259 2.85 -4.55 -22.95
CA LYS A 259 4.13 -4.72 -23.67
C LYS A 259 5.37 -4.82 -22.77
N GLU A 260 5.22 -4.71 -21.45
CA GLU A 260 6.32 -4.73 -20.47
C GLU A 260 7.37 -3.64 -20.69
N THR A 261 7.02 -2.53 -21.34
CA THR A 261 7.90 -1.38 -21.57
C THR A 261 7.98 -0.45 -20.35
N VAL A 262 7.06 -0.60 -19.40
CA VAL A 262 7.01 0.09 -18.10
C VAL A 262 6.59 -0.91 -17.02
N VAL A 263 7.14 -0.77 -15.81
CA VAL A 263 6.65 -1.48 -14.61
C VAL A 263 5.50 -0.67 -14.02
N VAL A 264 4.40 -1.31 -13.62
CA VAL A 264 3.25 -0.63 -12.98
C VAL A 264 3.02 -1.29 -11.63
N THR A 265 2.88 -0.49 -10.57
CA THR A 265 2.59 -0.98 -9.22
C THR A 265 1.59 -0.07 -8.51
N PRO A 266 0.48 -0.63 -7.97
CA PRO A 266 -0.04 -1.95 -8.31
C PRO A 266 -0.44 -2.01 -9.79
N ASN A 267 -0.31 -3.19 -10.38
CA ASN A 267 -0.82 -3.49 -11.72
C ASN A 267 -2.18 -4.24 -11.66
N PRO A 268 -2.87 -4.40 -12.81
CA PRO A 268 -4.16 -5.09 -12.85
C PRO A 268 -4.16 -6.52 -12.28
N ILE A 269 -3.04 -7.25 -12.35
CA ILE A 269 -2.96 -8.62 -11.81
C ILE A 269 -2.89 -8.60 -10.29
N ASP A 270 -2.20 -7.62 -9.69
CA ASP A 270 -2.19 -7.42 -8.24
C ASP A 270 -3.63 -7.24 -7.74
N TYR A 271 -4.40 -6.37 -8.40
CA TYR A 271 -5.80 -6.15 -8.07
C TYR A 271 -6.65 -7.44 -8.20
N GLU A 272 -6.56 -8.13 -9.34
CA GLU A 272 -7.37 -9.32 -9.61
C GLU A 272 -7.10 -10.44 -8.59
N LEU A 273 -5.85 -10.61 -8.17
CA LEU A 273 -5.46 -11.65 -7.21
C LEU A 273 -5.80 -11.26 -5.77
N TYR A 274 -5.49 -10.03 -5.37
CA TYR A 274 -5.51 -9.64 -3.95
C TYR A 274 -6.77 -8.84 -3.58
N ALA A 275 -7.15 -7.83 -4.37
CA ALA A 275 -8.08 -6.79 -3.92
C ALA A 275 -9.51 -6.90 -4.48
N LYS A 276 -9.74 -7.77 -5.48
CA LYS A 276 -11.07 -7.97 -6.05
C LYS A 276 -12.03 -8.59 -5.03
N LYS A 277 -12.93 -7.77 -4.49
CA LYS A 277 -13.90 -8.11 -3.43
C LYS A 277 -14.72 -9.37 -3.70
N THR A 278 -15.08 -9.60 -4.96
CA THR A 278 -15.84 -10.81 -5.35
C THR A 278 -15.09 -12.11 -5.09
N ASN A 279 -13.76 -12.09 -4.96
CA ASN A 279 -12.95 -13.26 -4.63
C ASN A 279 -13.12 -13.72 -3.18
N LEU A 280 -13.60 -12.85 -2.27
CA LEU A 280 -13.77 -13.20 -0.86
C LEU A 280 -14.68 -14.42 -0.66
N ILE A 281 -15.63 -14.66 -1.58
CA ILE A 281 -16.52 -15.82 -1.55
C ILE A 281 -15.75 -17.16 -1.64
N LEU A 282 -14.60 -17.18 -2.31
CA LEU A 282 -13.80 -18.39 -2.51
C LEU A 282 -13.10 -18.80 -1.22
N TRP A 283 -12.77 -17.84 -0.35
CA TRP A 283 -12.08 -18.11 0.92
C TRP A 283 -12.98 -18.76 1.97
N LYS A 284 -14.31 -18.78 1.73
CA LYS A 284 -15.29 -19.55 2.51
C LYS A 284 -15.73 -20.86 1.83
N ASN A 285 -15.22 -21.15 0.64
CA ASN A 285 -15.57 -22.38 -0.09
C ASN A 285 -14.58 -23.50 0.27
N ASP A 286 -14.90 -24.27 1.30
CA ASP A 286 -14.01 -25.33 1.80
C ASP A 286 -13.72 -26.41 0.75
N ASP A 287 -14.74 -26.82 -0.02
CA ASP A 287 -14.60 -27.79 -1.10
C ASP A 287 -13.59 -27.31 -2.15
N PHE A 288 -13.69 -26.04 -2.57
CA PHE A 288 -12.74 -25.45 -3.51
C PHE A 288 -11.32 -25.41 -2.95
N LEU A 289 -11.15 -24.98 -1.70
CA LEU A 289 -9.85 -24.89 -1.05
C LEU A 289 -9.19 -26.26 -0.90
N GLN A 290 -9.96 -27.26 -0.46
CA GLN A 290 -9.49 -28.64 -0.34
C GLN A 290 -9.11 -29.22 -1.70
N ASN A 291 -9.95 -29.05 -2.73
CA ASN A 291 -9.68 -29.53 -4.08
C ASN A 291 -8.48 -28.81 -4.74
N SER A 292 -8.20 -27.57 -4.33
CA SER A 292 -7.01 -26.81 -4.74
C SER A 292 -5.74 -27.21 -3.98
N GLY A 293 -5.83 -28.16 -3.04
CA GLY A 293 -4.70 -28.65 -2.25
C GLY A 293 -4.28 -27.72 -1.11
N ILE A 294 -5.15 -26.82 -0.66
CA ILE A 294 -4.87 -25.95 0.49
C ILE A 294 -4.97 -26.75 1.79
N GLY A 295 -3.91 -26.67 2.61
CA GLY A 295 -3.80 -27.43 3.85
C GLY A 295 -4.86 -27.04 4.88
N GLU A 296 -5.20 -27.97 5.77
CA GLU A 296 -6.20 -27.75 6.83
C GLU A 296 -5.85 -26.56 7.74
N GLU A 297 -4.57 -26.36 8.06
CA GLU A 297 -4.11 -25.22 8.87
C GLU A 297 -4.44 -23.87 8.21
N ASP A 298 -4.11 -23.71 6.93
CA ASP A 298 -4.41 -22.49 6.16
C ASP A 298 -5.93 -22.27 6.04
N ARG A 299 -6.70 -23.35 5.79
CA ARG A 299 -8.17 -23.28 5.70
C ARG A 299 -8.80 -22.84 7.02
N ASN A 300 -8.29 -23.31 8.16
CA ASN A 300 -8.76 -22.90 9.48
C ASN A 300 -8.47 -21.41 9.77
N VAL A 301 -7.34 -20.88 9.27
CA VAL A 301 -7.05 -19.43 9.36
C VAL A 301 -8.07 -18.64 8.52
N LEU A 302 -8.33 -19.06 7.28
CA LEU A 302 -9.30 -18.41 6.40
C LEU A 302 -10.71 -18.41 6.99
N ASP A 303 -11.18 -19.55 7.51
CA ASP A 303 -12.51 -19.63 8.11
C ASP A 303 -12.65 -18.70 9.33
N ARG A 304 -11.60 -18.60 10.14
CA ARG A 304 -11.60 -17.69 11.30
C ARG A 304 -11.59 -16.23 10.90
N ILE A 305 -10.84 -15.85 9.87
CA ILE A 305 -10.56 -14.45 9.54
C ILE A 305 -11.60 -13.86 8.59
N VAL A 306 -12.03 -14.62 7.59
CA VAL A 306 -13.01 -14.15 6.62
C VAL A 306 -14.39 -14.18 7.28
N PRO A 307 -15.20 -13.11 7.20
CA PRO A 307 -16.58 -13.11 7.67
C PRO A 307 -17.46 -14.15 6.98
#